data_AF-A0A3A0BHT1-F1
#
_entry.id   AF-A0A3A0BHT1-F1
#
_cell.length_a   1.000
_cell.length_b   1.000
_cell.length_c   1.000
_cell.angle_alpha   90.00
_cell.angle_beta   90.00
_cell.angle_gamma   90.00
#
_symmetry.space_group_name_H-M   'P 1'
#
loop_
_entity.id
_entity.type
_entity.pdbx_description
1 polymer ?
#
loop_
_entity_poly.entity_id
_entity_poly.type
_entity_poly.pdbx_seq_one_letter_code
_entity_poly.pdbx_strand_id
1 'polypeptide(L)' 'MPFRFGPLELIILLAIIVLLFGPGRIGKVAGEIGKSIKSFRDGLGGRDDDENHPPVTDEKKT' A
#
# COMPACT_ATOMS: atom_id res chain seq x y z
N MET A 1 -9.77 14.57 -30.14
CA MET A 1 -8.51 14.93 -29.46
C MET A 1 -8.22 13.83 -28.45
N PRO A 2 -7.13 13.05 -28.58
CA PRO A 2 -6.96 11.88 -27.74
C PRO A 2 -6.63 12.33 -26.32
N PHE A 3 -7.50 11.99 -25.37
CA PHE A 3 -7.29 12.16 -23.94
C PHE A 3 -6.09 11.31 -23.53
N ARG A 4 -4.90 11.91 -23.54
CA ARG A 4 -3.71 11.32 -22.92
C ARG A 4 -3.95 11.44 -21.42
N PHE A 5 -4.59 10.44 -20.82
CA PHE A 5 -4.65 10.30 -19.37
C PHE A 5 -3.22 10.24 -18.86
N GLY A 6 -2.71 11.39 -18.45
CA GLY A 6 -1.36 11.53 -17.97
C GLY A 6 -1.24 10.95 -16.57
N PRO A 7 0.00 10.71 -16.12
CA PRO A 7 0.26 10.37 -14.72
C PRO A 7 -0.36 11.39 -13.75
N LEU A 8 -0.46 12.66 -14.14
CA LEU A 8 -1.06 13.72 -13.33
C LEU A 8 -2.57 13.53 -13.11
N GLU A 9 -3.35 13.26 -14.16
CA GLU A 9 -4.78 13.00 -14.03
C GLU A 9 -5.06 11.78 -13.15
N LEU A 10 -4.26 10.71 -13.29
CA LEU A 10 -4.40 9.52 -12.45
C LEU A 10 -4.11 9.81 -10.98
N ILE A 11 -3.09 10.62 -10.68
CA ILE A 11 -2.76 11.04 -9.30
C ILE A 11 -3.90 11.86 -8.70
N ILE A 12 -4.48 12.81 -9.45
CA ILE A 12 -5.59 13.64 -8.98
C ILE A 12 -6.82 12.76 -8.69
N LEU A 13 -7.14 11.82 -9.58
CA LEU A 13 -8.25 10.88 -9.35
C LEU A 13 -8.01 10.00 -8.12
N LEU A 14 -6.79 9.47 -7.97
CA LEU A 14 -6.39 8.69 -6.81
C LEU A 14 -6.55 9.50 -5.51
N ALA A 15 -6.13 10.77 -5.52
CA ALA A 15 -6.28 11.65 -4.38
C ALA A 15 -7.76 11.86 -3.99
N ILE A 16 -8.66 12.02 -4.96
CA ILE A 16 -10.10 12.13 -4.71
C ILE A 16 -10.64 10.85 -4.06
N ILE A 17 -10.27 9.67 -4.57
CA ILE A 17 -10.66 8.38 -4.00
C ILE A 17 -10.17 8.28 -2.55
N VAL A 18 -8.91 8.62 -2.30
CA VAL A 18 -8.34 8.61 -0.95
C VAL A 18 -9.04 9.59 -0.02
N LEU A 19 -9.47 10.75 -0.51
CA LEU A 19 -10.22 11.73 0.29
C LEU A 19 -11.62 11.22 0.65
N LEU A 20 -12.31 10.56 -0.30
CA LEU A 20 -13.66 10.02 -0.10
C LEU A 20 -13.69 8.86 0.90
N PHE A 21 -12.77 7.91 0.75
CA PHE A 21 -12.69 6.73 1.63
C PHE A 21 -11.87 7.00 2.89
N GLY A 22 -11.00 8.01 2.86
CA GLY A 22 -10.05 8.35 3.90
C GLY A 22 -8.81 7.43 3.89
N PRO A 23 -7.61 7.95 4.19
CA PRO A 23 -6.37 7.17 4.18
C PRO A 23 -6.39 6.04 5.22
N GLY A 24 -7.07 6.23 6.36
CA GLY A 24 -7.16 5.21 7.41
C GLY A 24 -7.98 3.97 7.03
N ARG A 25 -9.01 4.10 6.19
CA ARG A 25 -9.80 2.93 5.73
C ARG A 25 -9.03 2.17 4.65
N ILE A 26 -8.46 2.89 3.69
CA ILE A 26 -7.65 2.29 2.62
C ILE A 26 -6.43 1.56 3.20
N GLY A 27 -5.72 2.17 4.16
CA GLY A 27 -4.56 1.53 4.80
C GLY A 27 -4.91 0.25 5.56
N LYS A 28 -6.06 0.21 6.26
CA LYS A 28 -6.54 -1.01 6.93
C LYS A 28 -6.83 -2.13 5.94
N VAL A 29 -7.60 -1.83 4.89
CA VAL A 29 -7.95 -2.80 3.85
C VAL A 29 -6.71 -3.29 3.09
N ALA A 30 -5.82 -2.38 2.71
CA ALA A 30 -4.56 -2.74 2.05
C ALA A 30 -3.66 -3.60 2.95
N GLY A 31 -3.62 -3.33 4.25
CA GLY A 31 -2.87 -4.14 5.22
C GLY A 31 -3.43 -5.56 5.36
N GLU A 32 -4.75 -5.72 5.37
CA GLU A 32 -5.40 -7.04 5.38
C GLU A 32 -5.13 -7.81 4.08
N ILE A 33 -5.30 -7.16 2.93
CA ILE A 33 -5.01 -7.73 1.61
C ILE A 33 -3.52 -8.09 1.47
N GLY A 34 -2.62 -7.23 1.94
CA GLY A 34 -1.17 -7.45 1.89
C GLY A 34 -0.74 -8.68 2.68
N LYS A 35 -1.35 -8.94 3.84
CA LYS A 35 -1.14 -10.18 4.60
C LYS A 35 -1.61 -11.40 3.84
N SER A 36 -2.79 -11.34 3.20
CA SER A 36 -3.29 -12.43 2.37
C SER A 36 -2.39 -12.71 1.17
N ILE A 37 -1.88 -11.68 0.50
CA ILE A 37 -0.93 -11.82 -0.61
C ILE A 37 0.41 -12.40 -0.13
N LYS A 38 0.91 -11.96 1.04
CA LYS A 38 2.13 -12.49 1.67
C LYS A 38 1.98 -13.99 1.92
N SER A 39 0.91 -14.41 2.61
CA SER A 39 0.63 -15.82 2.85
C SER A 39 0.43 -16.64 1.57
N PHE A 40 -0.16 -16.05 0.53
CA PHE A 40 -0.34 -16.70 -0.77
C PHE A 40 0.99 -16.95 -1.46
N ARG A 41 1.88 -15.94 -1.49
CA ARG A 41 3.24 -16.06 -2.02
C ARG A 41 4.06 -17.08 -1.23
N ASP A 42 4.00 -17.03 0.09
CA ASP A 42 4.75 -17.93 0.97
C ASP A 42 4.27 -19.39 0.78
N GLY A 43 2.97 -19.60 0.56
CA GLY A 43 2.38 -20.91 0.25
C GLY A 43 2.72 -21.45 -1.14
N LEU A 44 3.03 -20.58 -2.11
CA LEU A 44 3.47 -20.97 -3.46
C LEU A 44 4.96 -21.34 -3.55
N GLY A 45 5.69 -21.38 -2.43
CA GLY A 45 7.08 -21.82 -2.37
C GLY A 45 8.10 -20.69 -2.19
N GLY A 46 7.66 -19.46 -1.90
CA GLY A 46 8.53 -18.37 -1.49
C GLY A 46 8.90 -18.48 -0.01
N ARG A 47 9.77 -19.42 0.34
CA ARG A 47 10.46 -19.41 1.64
C ARG A 47 11.71 -18.54 1.52
N ASP A 48 11.90 -17.69 2.52
CA ASP A 48 13.13 -16.99 2.91
C ASP A 48 13.51 -15.69 2.17
N ASP A 49 12.74 -14.61 2.35
CA ASP A 49 13.37 -13.28 2.20
C ASP A 49 12.73 -12.13 3.00
N ASP A 50 12.08 -12.41 4.14
CA ASP A 50 11.47 -11.30 4.90
C ASP A 50 11.23 -11.62 6.39
N GLU A 51 12.17 -12.34 6.99
CA GLU A 51 12.36 -12.28 8.43
C GLU A 51 13.32 -11.12 8.71
N ASN A 52 12.83 -10.12 9.44
CA ASN A 52 13.61 -9.09 10.15
C ASN A 52 13.83 -7.74 9.42
N HIS A 53 12.78 -6.92 9.37
CA HIS A 53 12.95 -5.51 9.73
C HIS A 53 11.92 -5.16 10.82
N PRO A 54 12.33 -4.96 12.08
CA PRO A 54 11.44 -4.33 13.06
C PRO A 54 11.03 -2.95 12.52
N PRO A 55 9.85 -2.41 12.89
CA PRO A 55 9.51 -1.06 12.52
C PRO A 55 10.64 -0.14 12.97
N VAL A 56 11.23 0.60 12.03
CA VAL A 56 12.11 1.72 12.39
C VAL A 56 11.23 2.66 13.20
N THR A 57 11.42 2.58 14.51
CA THR A 57 11.03 3.58 15.48
C THR A 57 11.64 4.90 15.01
N ASP A 58 10.87 5.74 14.32
CA ASP A 58 11.14 7.17 14.27
C ASP A 58 10.60 7.77 15.58
N GLU A 59 11.34 7.48 16.66
CA GLU A 59 11.41 8.35 17.83
C GLU A 59 12.01 9.66 17.34
N LYS A 60 11.18 10.62 16.96
CA LYS A 60 11.54 12.03 17.11
C LYS A 60 11.08 12.51 18.48
N LYS A 61 11.84 12.10 19.49
CA LYS A 61 11.92 12.71 20.82
C LYS A 61 12.72 14.01 20.70
N THR A 62 12.07 15.16 20.92
CA THR A 62 12.54 16.39 21.61
C THR A 62 11.54 17.51 21.37
#